data_AF-A0A5J4TID4-F1
#
_entry.id   AF-A0A5J4TID4-F1
#
_cell.length_a   1.000
_cell.length_b   1.000
_cell.length_c   1.000
_cell.angle_alpha   90.00
_cell.angle_beta   90.00
_cell.angle_gamma   90.00
#
_symmetry.space_group_name_H-M   'P 1'
#
loop_
_entity.id
_entity.type
_entity.pdbx_description
1 polymer ?
#
loop_
_entity_poly.entity_id
_entity_poly.type
_entity_poly.pdbx_seq_one_letter_code
_entity_poly.pdbx_strand_id
1 'polypeptide(L)'
;MLAYNLRQAQVTFGQFDEYWKCIGKSREDLLIESDPETMISNFISQLQADQTSDANQANCRTAIAMLFRAQGVPKDKINGFALQQIMKKPQAGMRQKIKEEPVWQLNDLFRYVNGKATAKLAEVHRSIVKELKDGSWQINTSMIKVYETQVEIVFRPAQNLNVCPTEWIRGRYVRRTKKEKNKPFLWLIEKQRVATYEEASKAVHQIMAEAGIPDNPAVTSIRKSYMTKSIDQGATKTQINHATRHNKGNDTVARLYDKNLNDNLRQRLSEFE
;
A
#
# COMPACT_ATOMS: atom_id res chain seq x y z
N MET A 1 7.10 -7.59 -1.30
CA MET A 1 7.00 -6.50 -2.30
C MET A 1 7.73 -6.89 -3.59
N LEU A 2 8.99 -7.32 -3.50
CA LEU A 2 9.69 -7.97 -4.63
C LEU A 2 8.85 -9.11 -5.25
N ALA A 3 8.33 -10.04 -4.45
CA ALA A 3 7.51 -11.14 -4.96
C ALA A 3 6.18 -10.73 -5.62
N TYR A 4 5.57 -9.60 -5.23
CA TYR A 4 4.32 -9.12 -5.85
C TYR A 4 4.62 -8.43 -7.19
N ASN A 5 5.66 -7.58 -7.22
CA ASN A 5 6.11 -6.94 -8.45
C ASN A 5 6.64 -7.98 -9.45
N LEU A 6 7.32 -9.03 -8.97
CA LEU A 6 7.79 -10.15 -9.80
C LEU A 6 6.63 -10.95 -10.39
N ARG A 7 5.59 -11.26 -9.59
CA ARG A 7 4.39 -11.94 -10.08
C ARG A 7 3.64 -11.09 -11.11
N GLN A 8 3.47 -9.80 -10.86
CA GLN A 8 2.78 -8.92 -11.81
C GLN A 8 3.58 -8.74 -13.10
N ALA A 9 4.91 -8.64 -13.00
CA ALA A 9 5.78 -8.64 -14.18
C ALA A 9 5.67 -9.97 -14.95
N GLN A 10 5.68 -11.11 -14.27
CA GLN A 10 5.51 -12.44 -14.90
C GLN A 10 4.18 -12.59 -15.63
N VAL A 11 3.07 -12.17 -15.00
CA VAL A 11 1.74 -12.19 -15.63
C VAL A 11 1.72 -11.27 -16.86
N THR A 12 2.26 -10.06 -16.72
CA THR A 12 2.31 -9.07 -17.80
C THR A 12 3.12 -9.57 -19.00
N PHE A 13 4.31 -10.12 -18.76
CA PHE A 13 5.16 -10.64 -19.84
C PHE A 13 4.61 -11.93 -20.42
N GLY A 14 3.90 -12.76 -19.65
CA GLY A 14 3.21 -13.94 -20.16
C GLY A 14 2.11 -13.57 -21.16
N GLN A 15 1.25 -12.61 -20.81
CA GLN A 15 0.20 -12.11 -21.72
C GLN A 15 0.77 -11.49 -22.99
N PHE A 16 1.88 -10.77 -22.88
CA PHE A 16 2.57 -10.24 -24.04
C PHE A 16 3.18 -11.34 -24.91
N ASP A 17 3.83 -12.33 -24.32
CA ASP A 17 4.44 -13.47 -25.04
C ASP A 17 3.37 -14.28 -25.79
N GLU A 18 2.19 -14.48 -25.21
CA GLU A 18 1.04 -15.09 -25.88
C GLU A 18 0.55 -14.26 -27.08
N TYR A 19 0.34 -12.96 -26.89
CA TYR A 19 -0.01 -12.05 -27.98
C TYR A 19 1.02 -12.07 -29.11
N TRP A 20 2.31 -11.98 -28.74
CA TRP A 20 3.42 -11.90 -29.67
C TRP A 20 3.53 -13.16 -30.54
N LYS A 21 3.36 -14.33 -29.92
CA LYS A 21 3.29 -15.61 -30.63
C LYS A 21 2.03 -15.72 -31.50
N CYS A 22 0.89 -15.21 -31.05
CA CYS A 22 -0.37 -15.26 -31.79
C CYS A 22 -0.28 -14.49 -33.12
N ILE A 23 0.46 -13.38 -33.15
CA ILE A 23 0.74 -12.63 -34.38
C ILE A 23 1.93 -13.20 -35.19
N GLY A 24 2.41 -14.39 -34.83
CA GLY A 24 3.48 -15.11 -35.54
C GLY A 24 4.88 -14.54 -35.33
N LYS A 25 5.10 -13.76 -34.26
CA LYS A 25 6.39 -13.10 -33.99
C LYS A 25 7.22 -13.86 -32.96
N SER A 26 8.53 -13.86 -33.16
CA SER A 26 9.52 -14.47 -32.27
C SER A 26 10.15 -13.44 -31.33
N ARG A 27 10.89 -13.88 -30.31
CA ARG A 27 11.56 -12.95 -29.39
C ARG A 27 12.62 -12.09 -30.10
N GLU A 28 13.22 -12.61 -31.14
CA GLU A 28 14.21 -11.92 -31.96
C GLU A 28 13.56 -10.75 -32.73
N ASP A 29 12.31 -10.92 -33.18
CA ASP A 29 11.55 -9.85 -33.84
C ASP A 29 11.33 -8.64 -32.92
N LEU A 30 11.26 -8.87 -31.60
CA LEU A 30 11.09 -7.79 -30.62
C LEU A 30 12.32 -6.88 -30.52
N LEU A 31 13.52 -7.41 -30.78
CA LEU A 31 14.78 -6.66 -30.72
C LEU A 31 14.95 -5.73 -31.92
N ILE A 32 14.28 -6.04 -33.02
CA ILE A 32 14.32 -5.27 -34.27
C ILE A 32 13.02 -4.50 -34.53
N GLU A 33 12.07 -4.52 -33.58
CA GLU A 33 10.81 -3.79 -33.69
C GLU A 33 11.08 -2.28 -33.83
N SER A 34 10.65 -1.72 -34.95
CA SER A 34 10.95 -0.34 -35.36
C SER A 34 9.84 0.64 -34.98
N ASP A 35 8.63 0.14 -34.73
CA ASP A 35 7.48 0.93 -34.29
C ASP A 35 6.87 0.39 -32.97
N PRO A 36 7.54 0.67 -31.84
CA PRO A 36 7.04 0.30 -30.52
C PRO A 36 5.68 0.91 -30.18
N GLU A 37 5.35 2.10 -30.68
CA GLU A 37 4.06 2.74 -30.38
C GLU A 37 2.91 1.94 -31.00
N THR A 38 3.00 1.63 -32.28
CA THR A 38 1.97 0.84 -32.98
C THR A 38 1.86 -0.55 -32.38
N MET A 39 2.99 -1.18 -32.08
CA MET A 39 3.00 -2.50 -31.46
C MET A 39 2.29 -2.50 -30.10
N ILE A 40 2.64 -1.57 -29.20
CA ILE A 40 2.00 -1.45 -27.89
C ILE A 40 0.50 -1.14 -28.06
N SER A 41 0.15 -0.29 -29.02
CA SER A 41 -1.24 0.07 -29.31
C SER A 41 -2.09 -1.14 -29.72
N ASN A 42 -1.55 -1.99 -30.60
CA ASN A 42 -2.21 -3.22 -31.02
C ASN A 42 -2.37 -4.21 -29.87
N PHE A 43 -1.32 -4.38 -29.05
CA PHE A 43 -1.38 -5.23 -27.87
C PHE A 43 -2.45 -4.77 -26.87
N ILE A 44 -2.49 -3.46 -26.55
CA ILE A 44 -3.52 -2.92 -25.65
C ILE A 44 -4.92 -3.06 -26.25
N SER A 45 -5.07 -2.91 -27.56
CA SER A 45 -6.36 -3.09 -28.24
C SER A 45 -6.84 -4.54 -28.14
N GLN A 46 -5.93 -5.52 -28.25
CA GLN A 46 -6.24 -6.93 -28.01
C GLN A 46 -6.66 -7.17 -26.56
N LEU A 47 -5.90 -6.64 -25.59
CA LEU A 47 -6.25 -6.74 -24.17
C LEU A 47 -7.63 -6.12 -23.85
N GLN A 48 -8.06 -5.10 -24.59
CA GLN A 48 -9.40 -4.51 -24.49
C GLN A 48 -10.46 -5.42 -25.09
N ALA A 49 -10.19 -6.05 -26.24
CA ALA A 49 -11.08 -7.04 -26.86
C ALA A 49 -11.28 -8.26 -25.94
N ASP A 50 -10.22 -8.69 -25.25
CA ASP A 50 -10.22 -9.78 -24.28
C ASP A 50 -10.84 -9.37 -22.92
N GLN A 51 -11.40 -8.16 -22.82
CA GLN A 51 -12.07 -7.62 -21.63
C GLN A 51 -11.19 -7.64 -20.36
N THR A 52 -9.87 -7.54 -20.51
CA THR A 52 -8.97 -7.49 -19.35
C THR A 52 -9.18 -6.19 -18.57
N SER A 53 -8.94 -6.22 -17.25
CA SER A 53 -9.15 -5.03 -16.41
C SER A 53 -8.30 -3.83 -16.85
N ASP A 54 -8.83 -2.62 -16.72
CA ASP A 54 -8.12 -1.38 -17.05
C ASP A 54 -6.76 -1.24 -16.34
N ALA A 55 -6.68 -1.74 -15.10
CA ALA A 55 -5.44 -1.79 -14.32
C ALA A 55 -4.41 -2.74 -14.95
N ASN A 56 -4.85 -3.88 -15.46
CA ASN A 56 -3.97 -4.82 -16.17
C ASN A 56 -3.43 -4.21 -17.46
N GLN A 57 -4.30 -3.56 -18.24
CA GLN A 57 -3.89 -2.87 -19.47
C GLN A 57 -2.84 -1.77 -19.20
N ALA A 58 -3.02 -0.97 -18.14
CA ALA A 58 -2.06 0.05 -17.75
C ALA A 58 -0.72 -0.53 -17.27
N ASN A 59 -0.74 -1.62 -16.53
CA ASN A 59 0.47 -2.34 -16.10
C ASN A 59 1.22 -2.93 -17.30
N CYS A 60 0.50 -3.59 -18.21
CA CYS A 60 1.02 -4.14 -19.46
C CYS A 60 1.71 -3.08 -20.31
N ARG A 61 0.99 -2.00 -20.59
CA ARG A 61 1.52 -0.83 -21.31
C ARG A 61 2.79 -0.28 -20.66
N THR A 62 2.82 -0.19 -19.33
CA THR A 62 3.98 0.36 -18.60
C THR A 62 5.18 -0.57 -18.66
N ALA A 63 4.99 -1.87 -18.48
CA ALA A 63 6.07 -2.86 -18.50
C ALA A 63 6.73 -2.95 -19.88
N ILE A 64 5.93 -3.00 -20.95
CA ILE A 64 6.46 -3.05 -22.32
C ILE A 64 7.15 -1.74 -22.70
N ALA A 65 6.59 -0.58 -22.30
CA ALA A 65 7.27 0.70 -22.50
C ALA A 65 8.61 0.79 -21.76
N MET A 66 8.71 0.20 -20.56
CA MET A 66 9.98 0.11 -19.83
C MET A 66 10.99 -0.80 -20.53
N LEU A 67 10.54 -1.89 -21.16
CA LEU A 67 11.40 -2.78 -21.94
C LEU A 67 12.06 -2.04 -23.11
N PHE A 68 11.29 -1.33 -23.94
CA PHE A 68 11.85 -0.54 -25.04
C PHE A 68 12.75 0.59 -24.57
N ARG A 69 12.39 1.23 -23.45
CA ARG A 69 13.26 2.24 -22.85
C ARG A 69 14.61 1.64 -22.41
N ALA A 70 14.60 0.41 -21.89
CA ALA A 70 15.83 -0.31 -21.53
C ALA A 70 16.66 -0.71 -22.76
N GLN A 71 16.03 -0.93 -23.91
CA GLN A 71 16.70 -1.13 -25.20
C GLN A 71 17.23 0.17 -25.83
N GLY A 72 17.04 1.32 -25.19
CA GLY A 72 17.53 2.62 -25.67
C GLY A 72 16.55 3.37 -26.58
N VAL A 73 15.32 2.88 -26.75
CA VAL A 73 14.32 3.55 -27.58
C VAL A 73 13.88 4.87 -26.93
N PRO A 74 13.86 6.00 -27.67
CA PRO A 74 13.41 7.29 -27.17
C PRO A 74 11.95 7.28 -26.67
N LYS A 75 11.67 8.02 -25.60
CA LYS A 75 10.36 8.03 -24.93
C LYS A 75 9.23 8.52 -25.84
N ASP A 76 9.51 9.48 -26.70
CA ASP A 76 8.61 10.04 -27.70
C ASP A 76 8.17 8.99 -28.73
N LYS A 77 9.05 8.04 -29.10
CA LYS A 77 8.73 6.93 -29.99
C LYS A 77 7.92 5.79 -29.34
N ILE A 78 7.84 5.78 -28.01
CA ILE A 78 7.10 4.75 -27.24
C ILE A 78 5.72 5.27 -26.82
N ASN A 79 5.58 6.59 -26.62
CA ASN A 79 4.38 7.21 -26.06
C ASN A 79 3.87 8.37 -26.94
N GLY A 80 3.69 8.10 -28.22
CA GLY A 80 3.03 9.06 -29.10
C GLY A 80 1.52 9.16 -28.89
N PHE A 81 0.88 9.87 -29.80
CA PHE A 81 -0.49 10.34 -29.64
C PHE A 81 -1.52 9.21 -29.74
N ALA A 82 -1.29 8.21 -30.59
CA ALA A 82 -2.25 7.13 -30.82
C ALA A 82 -2.40 6.28 -29.55
N LEU A 83 -1.26 5.89 -28.95
CA LEU A 83 -1.26 5.15 -27.70
C LEU A 83 -1.88 5.97 -26.55
N GLN A 84 -1.65 7.28 -26.52
CA GLN A 84 -2.28 8.16 -25.52
C GLN A 84 -3.81 8.16 -25.63
N GLN A 85 -4.37 8.17 -26.85
CA GLN A 85 -5.83 8.10 -27.03
C GLN A 85 -6.41 6.76 -26.58
N ILE A 86 -5.79 5.64 -26.99
CA ILE A 86 -6.22 4.29 -26.59
C ILE A 86 -6.22 4.14 -25.06
N MET A 87 -5.21 4.71 -24.41
CA MET A 87 -5.07 4.64 -22.95
C MET A 87 -6.01 5.55 -22.16
N LYS A 88 -6.74 6.50 -22.80
CA LYS A 88 -7.69 7.37 -22.07
C LYS A 88 -8.80 6.59 -21.40
N LYS A 89 -9.37 5.58 -22.08
CA LYS A 89 -10.49 4.78 -21.55
C LYS A 89 -10.05 3.94 -20.33
N PRO A 90 -8.95 3.16 -20.38
CA PRO A 90 -8.44 2.47 -19.20
C PRO A 90 -8.07 3.42 -18.07
N GLN A 91 -7.45 4.56 -18.39
CA GLN A 91 -7.11 5.57 -17.38
C GLN A 91 -8.35 6.17 -16.71
N ALA A 92 -9.42 6.39 -17.45
CA ALA A 92 -10.68 6.87 -16.90
C ALA A 92 -11.38 5.80 -16.04
N GLY A 93 -11.40 4.54 -16.49
CA GLY A 93 -12.02 3.44 -15.74
C GLY A 93 -11.29 3.08 -14.44
N MET A 94 -9.97 3.30 -14.38
CA MET A 94 -9.20 3.20 -13.14
C MET A 94 -9.51 4.32 -12.12
N ARG A 95 -10.15 5.42 -12.53
CA ARG A 95 -10.58 6.45 -11.57
C ARG A 95 -11.72 5.88 -10.76
N GLN A 96 -11.51 5.73 -9.45
CA GLN A 96 -12.59 5.29 -8.56
C GLN A 96 -13.72 6.31 -8.62
N LYS A 97 -14.95 5.86 -8.91
CA LYS A 97 -16.13 6.69 -8.69
C LYS A 97 -16.15 7.07 -7.21
N ILE A 98 -16.32 8.36 -6.91
CA ILE A 98 -16.49 8.82 -5.53
C ILE A 98 -17.79 8.18 -5.05
N LYS A 99 -17.69 7.24 -4.11
CA LYS A 99 -18.81 6.65 -3.39
C LYS A 99 -18.63 7.03 -1.93
N GLU A 100 -19.72 7.45 -1.30
CA GLU A 100 -19.76 7.65 0.15
C GLU A 100 -19.60 6.28 0.81
N GLU A 101 -18.53 6.10 1.59
CA GLU A 101 -18.32 4.88 2.39
C GLU A 101 -18.92 5.14 3.78
N PRO A 102 -19.90 4.34 4.26
CA PRO A 102 -20.50 4.56 5.57
C PRO A 102 -19.44 4.41 6.67
N VAL A 103 -19.21 5.50 7.42
CA VAL A 103 -18.22 5.56 8.52
C VAL A 103 -18.72 4.85 9.79
N TRP A 104 -19.98 4.46 9.81
CA TRP A 104 -20.79 4.13 11.00
C TRP A 104 -20.40 2.87 11.79
N GLN A 105 -19.35 2.14 11.41
CA GLN A 105 -18.86 0.97 12.17
C GLN A 105 -17.37 1.07 12.52
N LEU A 106 -16.74 2.21 12.22
CA LEU A 106 -15.32 2.41 12.49
C LEU A 106 -15.01 2.70 13.95
N ASN A 107 -15.96 3.16 14.76
CA ASN A 107 -15.71 3.40 16.18
C ASN A 107 -15.30 2.09 16.88
N ASP A 108 -15.97 0.98 16.55
CA ASP A 108 -15.59 -0.35 17.05
C ASP A 108 -14.28 -0.83 16.44
N LEU A 109 -14.08 -0.70 15.12
CA LEU A 109 -12.79 -1.03 14.51
C LEU A 109 -11.64 -0.22 15.10
N PHE A 110 -11.84 1.06 15.39
CA PHE A 110 -10.84 1.91 16.04
C PHE A 110 -10.61 1.48 17.49
N ARG A 111 -11.63 1.03 18.24
CA ARG A 111 -11.42 0.39 19.55
C ARG A 111 -10.53 -0.85 19.46
N TYR A 112 -10.66 -1.64 18.39
CA TYR A 112 -9.88 -2.88 18.19
C TYR A 112 -8.54 -2.71 17.45
N VAL A 113 -8.36 -1.65 16.65
CA VAL A 113 -7.23 -1.49 15.70
C VAL A 113 -6.41 -0.22 15.94
N ASN A 114 -6.82 0.69 16.85
CA ASN A 114 -6.11 1.96 17.02
C ASN A 114 -4.63 1.76 17.36
N GLY A 115 -3.80 2.20 16.42
CA GLY A 115 -2.35 1.96 16.41
C GLY A 115 -1.85 1.53 15.04
N LYS A 116 -2.67 0.81 14.26
CA LYS A 116 -2.27 0.30 12.93
C LYS A 116 -2.69 1.19 11.76
N ALA A 117 -3.60 2.15 11.96
CA ALA A 117 -4.38 2.79 10.89
C ALA A 117 -3.58 3.60 9.85
N THR A 118 -2.34 4.01 10.15
CA THR A 118 -1.51 4.78 9.19
C THR A 118 -0.47 3.93 8.46
N ALA A 119 -0.08 2.78 9.02
CA ALA A 119 0.98 1.94 8.50
C ALA A 119 0.43 0.89 7.54
N LYS A 120 1.11 0.68 6.41
CA LYS A 120 0.74 -0.42 5.52
C LYS A 120 1.01 -1.76 6.20
N LEU A 121 0.24 -2.79 5.88
CA LEU A 121 0.48 -4.15 6.40
C LEU A 121 1.95 -4.60 6.19
N ALA A 122 2.54 -4.23 5.06
CA ALA A 122 3.95 -4.49 4.76
C ALA A 122 4.95 -3.74 5.66
N GLU A 123 4.62 -2.54 6.13
CA GLU A 123 5.44 -1.78 7.07
C GLU A 123 5.34 -2.40 8.47
N VAL A 124 4.13 -2.80 8.89
CA VAL A 124 3.91 -3.50 10.16
C VAL A 124 4.63 -4.84 10.19
N HIS A 125 4.58 -5.60 9.08
CA HIS A 125 5.22 -6.90 8.93
C HIS A 125 6.72 -6.87 9.19
N ARG A 126 7.41 -5.82 8.72
CA ARG A 126 8.86 -5.64 8.88
C ARG A 126 9.25 -4.88 10.15
N SER A 127 8.29 -4.37 10.91
CA SER A 127 8.58 -3.46 11.99
C SER A 127 9.23 -4.15 13.20
N ILE A 128 10.08 -3.43 13.92
CA ILE A 128 10.56 -3.79 15.26
C ILE A 128 10.06 -2.73 16.22
N VAL A 129 9.66 -3.15 17.42
CA VAL A 129 9.12 -2.24 18.44
C VAL A 129 10.07 -2.13 19.63
N LYS A 130 10.19 -0.93 20.17
CA LYS A 130 11.02 -0.61 21.34
C LYS A 130 10.22 0.27 22.30
N GLU A 131 10.26 -0.09 23.57
CA GLU A 131 9.68 0.72 24.65
C GLU A 131 10.62 1.88 25.01
N LEU A 132 10.05 3.07 25.21
CA LEU A 132 10.74 4.27 25.67
C LEU A 132 10.46 4.50 27.17
N LYS A 133 11.31 5.30 27.83
CA LYS A 133 11.26 5.50 29.29
C LYS A 133 9.98 6.16 29.80
N ASP A 134 9.29 6.90 28.94
CA ASP A 134 8.04 7.62 29.21
C ASP A 134 6.78 6.78 28.95
N GLY A 135 6.93 5.48 28.66
CA GLY A 135 5.82 4.60 28.29
C GLY A 135 5.39 4.71 26.82
N SER A 136 6.05 5.57 26.04
CA SER A 136 5.88 5.64 24.60
C SER A 136 6.51 4.43 23.90
N TRP A 137 6.03 4.10 22.70
CA TRP A 137 6.54 2.99 21.89
C TRP A 137 7.07 3.47 20.55
N GLN A 138 8.33 3.16 20.27
CA GLN A 138 8.95 3.40 18.98
C GLN A 138 8.77 2.19 18.07
N ILE A 139 8.21 2.39 16.88
CA ILE A 139 8.10 1.42 15.81
C ILE A 139 9.09 1.81 14.71
N ASN A 140 10.09 0.96 14.51
CA ASN A 140 11.08 1.10 13.46
C ASN A 140 10.67 0.22 12.28
N THR A 141 10.46 0.82 11.11
CA THR A 141 10.06 0.10 9.88
C THR A 141 10.82 0.64 8.68
N SER A 142 10.94 -0.15 7.62
CA SER A 142 11.53 0.30 6.36
C SER A 142 10.48 0.45 5.25
N MET A 143 10.52 1.60 4.59
CA MET A 143 9.76 1.87 3.37
C MET A 143 10.51 1.31 2.17
N ILE A 144 9.80 0.59 1.32
CA ILE A 144 10.29 0.18 0.01
C ILE A 144 9.35 0.83 -0.99
N LYS A 145 9.73 1.98 -1.55
CA LYS A 145 9.03 2.57 -2.70
C LYS A 145 9.93 2.76 -3.91
N VAL A 146 11.22 3.04 -3.71
CA VAL A 146 12.29 3.08 -4.74
C VAL A 146 13.66 2.90 -4.08
N TYR A 147 13.84 3.44 -2.86
CA TYR A 147 14.99 3.24 -1.98
C TYR A 147 14.51 2.73 -0.62
N GLU A 148 15.37 2.02 0.12
CA GLU A 148 15.08 1.64 1.50
C GLU A 148 15.29 2.86 2.41
N THR A 149 14.19 3.38 2.95
CA THR A 149 14.24 4.47 3.93
C THR A 149 13.75 3.94 5.26
N GLN A 150 14.60 4.00 6.28
CA GLN A 150 14.18 3.71 7.66
C GLN A 150 13.27 4.84 8.14
N VAL A 151 12.14 4.45 8.72
CA VAL A 151 11.16 5.34 9.31
C VAL A 151 10.95 4.94 10.75
N GLU A 152 11.06 5.93 11.62
CA GLU A 152 10.75 5.80 13.04
C GLU A 152 9.39 6.46 13.29
N ILE A 153 8.50 5.71 13.93
CA ILE A 153 7.20 6.21 14.37
C ILE A 153 7.13 6.03 15.88
N VAL A 154 6.93 7.11 16.63
CA VAL A 154 6.70 7.00 18.07
C VAL A 154 5.20 7.12 18.35
N PHE A 155 4.67 6.20 19.14
CA PHE A 155 3.32 6.22 19.68
C PHE A 155 3.40 6.64 21.14
N ARG A 156 2.85 7.80 21.44
CA ARG A 156 2.71 8.27 22.82
C ARG A 156 1.41 7.73 23.43
N PRO A 157 1.34 7.54 24.75
CA PRO A 157 0.10 7.19 25.43
C PRO A 157 -0.99 8.23 25.12
N ALA A 158 -2.19 7.73 24.84
CA ALA A 158 -3.39 8.54 24.63
C ALA A 158 -4.21 8.56 25.93
N GLN A 159 -5.04 9.58 26.13
CA GLN A 159 -5.84 9.70 27.35
C GLN A 159 -6.83 8.54 27.50
N ASN A 160 -7.42 8.10 26.40
CA ASN A 160 -8.33 6.96 26.38
C ASN A 160 -7.55 5.64 26.22
N LEU A 161 -7.30 4.95 27.35
CA LEU A 161 -6.53 3.70 27.39
C LEU A 161 -7.17 2.56 26.60
N ASN A 162 -8.50 2.53 26.49
CA ASN A 162 -9.22 1.47 25.75
C ASN A 162 -8.88 1.46 24.26
N VAL A 163 -8.45 2.60 23.73
CA VAL A 163 -8.11 2.77 22.32
C VAL A 163 -6.65 3.20 22.15
N CYS A 164 -5.84 3.06 23.21
CA CYS A 164 -4.48 3.55 23.21
C CYS A 164 -3.53 2.52 22.57
N PRO A 165 -2.86 2.87 21.45
CA PRO A 165 -1.94 1.96 20.77
C PRO A 165 -0.84 1.38 21.67
N THR A 166 -0.40 2.13 22.68
CA THR A 166 0.70 1.74 23.57
C THR A 166 0.31 0.58 24.49
N GLU A 167 -0.95 0.50 24.94
CA GLU A 167 -1.42 -0.62 25.78
C GLU A 167 -1.49 -1.93 24.99
N TRP A 168 -1.95 -1.87 23.74
CA TRP A 168 -1.99 -3.04 22.86
C TRP A 168 -0.58 -3.55 22.51
N ILE A 169 0.35 -2.63 22.19
CA ILE A 169 1.74 -2.99 21.92
C ILE A 169 2.37 -3.59 23.18
N ARG A 170 2.16 -2.97 24.34
CA ARG A 170 2.65 -3.47 25.63
C ARG A 170 2.14 -4.89 25.91
N GLY A 171 0.83 -5.12 25.81
CA GLY A 171 0.20 -6.43 26.07
C GLY A 171 0.76 -7.55 25.20
N ARG A 172 1.15 -7.25 23.95
CA ARG A 172 1.84 -8.21 23.09
C ARG A 172 3.34 -8.34 23.40
N TYR A 173 4.00 -7.24 23.73
CA TYR A 173 5.44 -7.20 23.97
C TYR A 173 5.84 -7.93 25.26
N VAL A 174 5.04 -7.83 26.33
CA VAL A 174 5.31 -8.51 27.61
C VAL A 174 5.30 -10.03 27.49
N ARG A 175 4.57 -10.58 26.50
CA ARG A 175 4.55 -12.02 26.20
C ARG A 175 5.83 -12.52 25.51
N ARG A 176 6.74 -11.63 25.12
CA ARG A 176 7.98 -11.97 24.43
C ARG A 176 9.13 -12.19 25.40
N THR A 177 9.90 -13.24 25.16
CA THR A 177 11.19 -13.47 25.83
C THR A 177 12.23 -12.43 25.40
N LYS A 178 13.34 -12.30 26.16
CA LYS A 178 14.46 -11.40 25.81
C LYS A 178 14.99 -11.64 24.38
N LYS A 179 15.05 -12.90 23.93
CA LYS A 179 15.54 -13.26 22.59
C LYS A 179 14.56 -12.84 21.48
N GLU A 180 13.26 -12.76 21.78
CA GLU A 180 12.20 -12.44 20.82
C GLU A 180 11.91 -10.93 20.72
N LYS A 181 12.38 -10.13 21.67
CA LYS A 181 12.23 -8.67 21.65
C LYS A 181 12.94 -8.01 20.47
N ASN A 182 13.99 -8.65 19.93
CA ASN A 182 14.70 -8.21 18.73
C ASN A 182 14.09 -8.74 17.42
N LYS A 183 13.02 -9.55 17.48
CA LYS A 183 12.34 -10.10 16.30
C LYS A 183 11.24 -9.16 15.80
N PRO A 184 10.85 -9.25 14.51
CA PRO A 184 9.78 -8.42 13.95
C PRO A 184 8.48 -8.46 14.76
N PHE A 185 7.67 -7.41 14.67
CA PHE A 185 6.44 -7.24 15.46
C PHE A 185 5.43 -8.36 15.20
N LEU A 186 5.39 -8.92 13.99
CA LEU A 186 4.55 -10.07 13.64
C LEU A 186 5.24 -11.43 13.82
N TRP A 187 6.27 -11.53 14.67
CA TRP A 187 6.87 -12.80 15.06
C TRP A 187 5.84 -13.73 15.73
N LEU A 188 5.74 -14.96 15.22
CA LEU A 188 4.92 -16.02 15.77
C LEU A 188 5.81 -16.94 16.59
N ILE A 189 5.61 -16.95 17.92
CA ILE A 189 6.42 -17.71 18.88
C ILE A 189 6.32 -19.21 18.57
N GLU A 190 5.12 -19.75 18.40
CA GLU A 190 4.88 -21.16 18.14
C GLU A 190 5.52 -21.64 16.82
N LYS A 191 5.49 -20.81 15.78
CA LYS A 191 6.01 -21.17 14.45
C LYS A 191 7.48 -20.82 14.25
N GLN A 192 8.11 -20.15 15.22
CA GLN A 192 9.50 -19.66 15.14
C GLN A 192 9.83 -18.92 13.84
N ARG A 193 8.86 -18.14 13.33
CA ARG A 193 9.01 -17.32 12.12
C ARG A 193 8.11 -16.09 12.17
N VAL A 194 8.35 -15.16 11.25
CA VAL A 194 7.42 -14.05 11.03
C VAL A 194 6.13 -14.58 10.39
N ALA A 195 4.98 -14.05 10.79
CA ALA A 195 3.69 -14.33 10.14
C ALA A 195 3.77 -14.03 8.64
N THR A 196 3.08 -14.78 7.78
CA THR A 196 3.00 -14.41 6.36
C THR A 196 2.04 -13.22 6.17
N TYR A 197 2.03 -12.64 4.96
CA TYR A 197 1.07 -11.59 4.62
C TYR A 197 -0.37 -12.09 4.70
N GLU A 198 -0.61 -13.33 4.26
CA GLU A 198 -1.90 -14.00 4.29
C GLU A 198 -2.35 -14.26 5.73
N GLU A 199 -1.47 -14.75 6.60
CA GLU A 199 -1.78 -14.95 8.03
C GLU A 199 -2.13 -13.62 8.71
N ALA A 200 -1.35 -12.57 8.44
CA ALA A 200 -1.61 -11.25 8.99
C ALA A 200 -2.92 -10.63 8.45
N SER A 201 -3.21 -10.83 7.16
CA SER A 201 -4.46 -10.36 6.54
C SER A 201 -5.68 -11.10 7.09
N LYS A 202 -5.59 -12.43 7.25
CA LYS A 202 -6.66 -13.25 7.86
C LYS A 202 -6.96 -12.81 9.29
N ALA A 203 -5.93 -12.55 10.09
CA ALA A 203 -6.10 -12.03 11.45
C ALA A 203 -6.79 -10.66 11.47
N VAL A 204 -6.50 -9.77 10.49
CA VAL A 204 -7.20 -8.49 10.38
C VAL A 204 -8.67 -8.69 9.99
N HIS A 205 -8.96 -9.57 9.03
CA HIS A 205 -10.36 -9.85 8.65
C HIS A 205 -11.15 -10.48 9.79
N GLN A 206 -10.54 -11.33 10.62
CA GLN A 206 -11.17 -11.86 11.82
C GLN A 206 -11.57 -10.74 12.79
N ILE A 207 -10.68 -9.77 13.03
CA ILE A 207 -10.97 -8.60 13.86
C ILE A 207 -12.08 -7.75 13.25
N MET A 208 -12.08 -7.56 11.92
CA MET A 208 -13.15 -6.84 11.23
C MET A 208 -14.51 -7.52 11.40
N ALA A 209 -14.54 -8.86 11.30
CA ALA A 209 -15.75 -9.64 11.50
C ALA A 209 -16.27 -9.57 12.96
N GLU A 210 -15.37 -9.66 13.94
CA GLU A 210 -15.70 -9.47 15.36
C GLU A 210 -16.22 -8.06 15.67
N ALA A 211 -15.76 -7.05 14.93
CA ALA A 211 -16.26 -5.68 14.99
C ALA A 211 -17.56 -5.47 14.19
N GLY A 212 -18.16 -6.53 13.63
CA GLY A 212 -19.43 -6.45 12.91
C GLY A 212 -19.36 -5.83 11.51
N ILE A 213 -18.16 -5.67 10.94
CA ILE A 213 -17.98 -5.05 9.62
C ILE A 213 -18.50 -5.99 8.52
N PRO A 214 -19.55 -5.61 7.77
CA PRO A 214 -20.11 -6.43 6.72
C PRO A 214 -19.15 -6.53 5.52
N ASP A 215 -19.39 -7.52 4.65
CA ASP A 215 -18.81 -7.64 3.31
C ASP A 215 -17.28 -7.89 3.22
N ASN A 216 -16.61 -8.17 4.35
CA ASN A 216 -15.18 -8.56 4.39
C ASN A 216 -14.28 -7.67 3.49
N PRO A 217 -14.24 -6.35 3.74
CA PRO A 217 -13.52 -5.43 2.88
C PRO A 217 -12.01 -5.67 2.97
N ALA A 218 -11.29 -5.32 1.91
CA ALA A 218 -9.83 -5.45 1.89
C ALA A 218 -9.19 -4.69 3.06
N VAL A 219 -8.10 -5.19 3.65
CA VAL A 219 -7.34 -4.52 4.74
C VAL A 219 -6.97 -3.06 4.43
N THR A 220 -6.81 -2.70 3.15
CA THR A 220 -6.55 -1.32 2.71
C THR A 220 -7.71 -0.36 2.96
N SER A 221 -8.95 -0.85 3.10
CA SER A 221 -10.13 -0.08 3.47
C SER A 221 -9.96 0.61 4.83
N ILE A 222 -9.33 -0.04 5.82
CA ILE A 222 -9.02 0.56 7.14
C ILE A 222 -8.34 1.92 6.97
N ARG A 223 -7.35 1.97 6.07
CA ARG A 223 -6.61 3.21 5.81
C ARG A 223 -7.46 4.24 5.08
N LYS A 224 -8.35 3.83 4.17
CA LYS A 224 -9.28 4.74 3.49
C LYS A 224 -10.21 5.39 4.52
N SER A 225 -10.85 4.57 5.33
CA SER A 225 -11.77 5.03 6.35
C SER A 225 -11.10 5.90 7.42
N TYR A 226 -9.84 5.62 7.79
CA TYR A 226 -9.03 6.51 8.62
C TYR A 226 -8.87 7.91 8.01
N MET A 227 -8.61 7.98 6.70
CA MET A 227 -8.51 9.26 6.00
C MET A 227 -9.84 9.98 5.96
N THR A 228 -10.93 9.28 5.64
CA THR A 228 -12.30 9.85 5.63
C THR A 228 -12.66 10.43 6.99
N LYS A 229 -12.54 9.66 8.08
CA LYS A 229 -12.85 10.15 9.44
C LYS A 229 -11.95 11.32 9.86
N SER A 230 -10.68 11.32 9.44
CA SER A 230 -9.80 12.46 9.70
C SER A 230 -10.30 13.73 8.99
N ILE A 231 -10.79 13.61 7.75
CA ILE A 231 -11.40 14.73 7.00
C ILE A 231 -12.66 15.21 7.72
N ASP A 232 -13.54 14.29 8.11
CA ASP A 232 -14.81 14.61 8.79
C ASP A 232 -14.58 15.34 10.12
N GLN A 233 -13.53 14.96 10.85
CA GLN A 233 -13.12 15.65 12.07
C GLN A 233 -12.49 17.02 11.80
N GLY A 234 -12.23 17.41 10.54
CA GLY A 234 -11.63 18.69 10.17
C GLY A 234 -10.11 18.68 10.06
N ALA A 235 -9.48 17.54 9.78
CA ALA A 235 -8.05 17.48 9.52
C ALA A 235 -7.72 18.11 8.16
N THR A 236 -6.68 18.94 8.13
CA THR A 236 -6.19 19.54 6.89
C THR A 236 -5.58 18.50 5.97
N LYS A 237 -5.57 18.78 4.65
CA LYS A 237 -4.88 17.96 3.65
C LYS A 237 -3.41 17.72 4.01
N THR A 238 -2.74 18.70 4.62
CA THR A 238 -1.36 18.56 5.10
C THR A 238 -1.23 17.56 6.24
N GLN A 239 -2.10 17.64 7.26
CA GLN A 239 -2.14 16.68 8.37
C GLN A 239 -2.44 15.25 7.90
N ILE A 240 -3.39 15.09 6.96
CA ILE A 240 -3.71 13.78 6.38
C ILE A 240 -2.53 13.25 5.57
N ASN A 241 -1.95 14.06 4.67
CA ASN A 241 -0.78 13.66 3.90
C ASN A 241 0.41 13.31 4.79
N HIS A 242 0.57 13.99 5.92
CA HIS A 242 1.58 13.70 6.93
C HIS A 242 1.31 12.38 7.64
N ALA A 243 0.13 12.18 8.22
CA ALA A 243 -0.24 10.95 8.94
C ALA A 243 -0.19 9.70 8.05
N THR A 244 -0.62 9.84 6.80
CA THR A 244 -0.72 8.73 5.83
C THR A 244 0.53 8.58 4.97
N ARG A 245 1.42 9.59 4.95
CA ARG A 245 2.66 9.61 4.15
C ARG A 245 2.37 9.47 2.65
N HIS A 246 1.46 10.29 2.13
CA HIS A 246 0.96 10.23 0.74
C HIS A 246 1.81 11.00 -0.30
N ASN A 247 2.81 11.82 0.08
CA ASN A 247 3.64 12.60 -0.86
C ASN A 247 5.17 12.45 -0.64
N LYS A 248 5.95 12.32 -1.73
CA LYS A 248 7.43 12.28 -1.72
C LYS A 248 8.06 13.60 -1.29
N GLY A 249 7.44 14.75 -1.59
CA GLY A 249 7.96 16.08 -1.24
C GLY A 249 7.91 16.41 0.26
N ASN A 250 7.13 15.64 1.03
CA ASN A 250 6.94 15.85 2.46
C ASN A 250 7.93 15.05 3.33
N ASP A 251 8.69 14.10 2.76
CA ASP A 251 9.60 13.25 3.54
C ASP A 251 10.72 14.07 4.21
N THR A 252 11.24 15.12 3.56
CA THR A 252 12.29 15.97 4.15
C THR A 252 11.77 16.84 5.29
N VAL A 253 10.56 17.41 5.15
CA VAL A 253 9.94 18.24 6.19
C VAL A 253 9.50 17.38 7.38
N ALA A 254 8.90 16.22 7.12
CA ALA A 254 8.53 15.25 8.14
C ALA A 254 9.76 14.70 8.89
N ARG A 255 10.90 14.52 8.21
CA ARG A 255 12.14 14.01 8.82
C ARG A 255 12.90 15.05 9.64
N LEU A 256 12.92 16.32 9.21
CA LEU A 256 13.79 17.36 9.79
C LEU A 256 13.07 18.32 10.74
N TYR A 257 11.79 18.60 10.52
CA TYR A 257 11.08 19.70 11.21
C TYR A 257 9.84 19.25 11.99
N ASP A 258 9.22 18.12 11.65
CA ASP A 258 7.96 17.68 12.27
C ASP A 258 8.15 16.64 13.38
N LYS A 259 8.32 17.12 14.61
CA LYS A 259 8.50 16.27 15.81
C LYS A 259 7.19 15.90 16.54
N ASN A 260 6.05 16.42 16.09
CA ASN A 260 4.77 16.30 16.82
C ASN A 260 3.94 15.06 16.47
N LEU A 261 4.38 14.22 15.52
CA LEU A 261 3.92 12.84 15.29
C LEU A 261 2.39 12.62 15.14
N ASN A 262 1.64 13.70 14.85
CA ASN A 262 0.18 13.74 14.77
C ASN A 262 -0.58 13.38 16.06
N ASP A 263 0.00 13.62 17.23
CA ASP A 263 -0.65 13.26 18.51
C ASP A 263 -2.02 13.93 18.69
N ASN A 264 -2.16 15.21 18.29
CA ASN A 264 -3.45 15.91 18.35
C ASN A 264 -4.53 15.24 17.48
N LEU A 265 -4.19 14.83 16.26
CA LEU A 265 -5.13 14.13 15.39
C LEU A 265 -5.49 12.74 15.95
N ARG A 266 -4.51 12.03 16.51
CA ARG A 266 -4.75 10.73 17.17
C ARG A 266 -5.66 10.87 18.39
N GLN A 267 -5.48 11.93 19.17
CA GLN A 267 -6.31 12.24 20.33
C GLN A 267 -7.76 12.52 19.90
N ARG A 268 -7.97 13.38 18.90
CA ARG A 268 -9.31 13.65 18.33
C ARG A 268 -9.99 12.40 17.76
N LEU A 269 -9.21 11.50 17.17
CA LEU A 269 -9.73 10.21 16.68
C LEU A 269 -9.99 9.18 17.79
N SER A 270 -9.47 9.40 19.00
CA SER A 270 -9.65 8.54 20.18
C SER A 270 -10.86 8.93 21.04
N GLU A 271 -11.40 10.13 20.79
CA GLU A 271 -12.64 10.65 21.37
C GLU A 271 -13.78 10.16 20.47
N PHE A 272 -14.50 9.14 20.95
CA PHE A 272 -15.71 8.64 20.30
C PHE A 272 -16.91 9.26 21.01
N GLU A 273 -17.79 9.93 20.25
CA GLU A 273 -19.18 10.11 20.64
C GLU A 273 -19.94 8.79 20.47
#